data_AF-A0A959PMT0-F1
#
_entry.id   AF-A0A959PMT0-F1
#
_cell.length_a   1.000
_cell.length_b   1.000
_cell.length_c   1.000
_cell.angle_alpha   90.00
_cell.angle_beta   90.00
_cell.angle_gamma   90.00
#
_symmetry.space_group_name_H-M   'P 1'
#
loop_
_entity.id
_entity.type
_entity.pdbx_description
1 polymer ?
#
loop_
_entity_poly.entity_id
_entity_poly.type
_entity_poly.pdbx_seq_one_letter_code
_entity_poly.pdbx_strand_id
1 'polypeptide(L)'
;MALGMLFIHWLEFSYLLNHMEARWAFLWVALLFTGVGAWVAYQMQVEKMKSSLSSVASPDVIATPNNMEPLSPREHEILRAMASGKSNQEIADDHFIALSTVKTHVSRILAKTNARRRTQSIRNAKAAGLL
;
A
#
# COMPACT_ATOMS: atom_id res chain seq x y z
N MET A 1 -18.10 46.40 -22.99
CA MET A 1 -19.42 46.38 -22.32
C MET A 1 -19.53 45.24 -21.30
N ALA A 2 -19.31 43.97 -21.66
CA ALA A 2 -19.45 42.81 -20.75
C ALA A 2 -18.48 42.79 -19.55
N LEU A 3 -17.23 43.24 -19.73
CA LEU A 3 -16.23 43.30 -18.65
C LEU A 3 -16.62 44.26 -17.52
N GLY A 4 -17.26 45.39 -17.86
CA GLY A 4 -17.73 46.36 -16.87
C GLY A 4 -18.89 45.83 -16.05
N MET A 5 -19.82 45.09 -16.66
CA MET A 5 -20.92 44.41 -15.95
C MET A 5 -20.42 43.34 -14.99
N LEU A 6 -19.41 42.55 -15.40
CA LEU A 6 -18.83 41.53 -14.54
C LEU A 6 -18.13 42.14 -13.31
N PHE A 7 -17.47 43.29 -13.50
CA PHE A 7 -16.81 44.03 -12.43
C PHE A 7 -17.80 44.64 -11.44
N ILE A 8 -18.94 45.14 -11.93
CA ILE A 8 -20.02 45.66 -11.08
C ILE A 8 -20.69 44.54 -10.28
N HIS A 9 -20.97 43.39 -10.91
CA HIS A 9 -21.48 42.22 -10.19
C HIS A 9 -20.49 41.69 -9.15
N TRP A 10 -19.19 41.75 -9.43
CA TRP A 10 -18.14 41.38 -8.48
C TRP A 10 -18.07 42.35 -7.29
N LEU A 11 -18.25 43.65 -7.54
CA LEU A 11 -18.33 44.68 -6.49
C LEU A 11 -19.59 44.54 -5.64
N GLU A 12 -20.75 44.30 -6.25
CA GLU A 12 -21.99 44.03 -5.51
C GLU A 12 -21.89 42.75 -4.69
N PHE A 13 -21.31 41.68 -5.25
CA PHE A 13 -21.08 40.43 -4.54
C PHE A 13 -20.13 40.60 -3.36
N SER A 14 -19.02 41.32 -3.55
CA SER A 14 -18.07 41.64 -2.47
C SER A 14 -18.67 42.54 -1.41
N TYR A 15 -19.55 43.47 -1.78
CA TYR A 15 -20.24 44.38 -0.86
C TYR A 15 -21.34 43.67 -0.07
N LEU A 16 -22.09 42.77 -0.72
CA LEU A 16 -23.07 41.89 -0.09
C LEU A 16 -22.42 40.92 0.91
N LEU A 17 -21.22 40.41 0.59
CA LEU A 17 -20.41 39.62 1.53
C LEU A 17 -19.88 40.45 2.69
N ASN A 18 -19.60 41.75 2.49
CA ASN A 18 -19.09 42.65 3.53
C ASN A 18 -20.18 43.23 4.45
N HIS A 19 -21.45 43.20 4.02
CA HIS A 19 -22.63 43.56 4.83
C HIS A 19 -23.35 42.34 5.44
N MET A 20 -22.93 41.12 5.11
CA MET A 20 -23.42 39.91 5.75
C MET A 20 -22.84 39.82 7.17
N GLU A 21 -23.68 40.15 8.15
CA GLU A 21 -23.47 39.91 9.59
C GLU A 21 -22.52 38.74 9.83
N ALA A 22 -21.37 39.00 10.45
CA ALA A 22 -20.30 38.04 10.72
C ALA A 22 -20.78 36.72 11.38
N ARG A 23 -22.00 36.71 11.92
CA ARG A 23 -22.74 35.58 12.49
C ARG A 23 -22.91 34.39 11.54
N TRP A 24 -23.03 34.61 10.22
CA TRP A 24 -23.28 33.51 9.26
C TRP A 24 -22.02 32.98 8.58
N ALA A 25 -20.96 33.77 8.46
CA ALA A 25 -19.70 33.33 7.83
C ALA A 25 -19.05 32.15 8.58
N PHE A 26 -19.10 32.17 9.92
CA PHE A 26 -18.59 31.06 10.74
C PHE A 26 -19.36 29.76 10.52
N LEU A 27 -20.67 29.82 10.25
CA LEU A 27 -21.50 28.65 10.01
C LEU A 27 -21.18 27.99 8.66
N TRP A 28 -20.90 28.79 7.61
CA TRP A 28 -20.47 28.25 6.31
C TRP A 28 -19.08 27.62 6.36
N VAL A 29 -18.12 28.21 7.09
CA VAL A 29 -16.79 27.62 7.30
C VAL A 29 -16.89 26.32 8.08
N ALA A 30 -17.70 26.28 9.14
CA ALA A 30 -17.93 25.07 9.93
C ALA A 30 -18.58 23.93 9.10
N LEU A 31 -19.53 24.27 8.22
CA LEU A 31 -20.18 23.31 7.32
C LEU A 31 -19.16 22.71 6.33
N LEU A 32 -18.29 23.53 5.77
CA LEU A 32 -17.24 23.10 4.85
C LEU A 32 -16.25 22.13 5.54
N PHE A 33 -15.78 22.50 6.73
CA PHE A 33 -14.88 21.65 7.51
C PHE A 33 -15.52 20.31 7.91
N THR A 34 -16.80 20.33 8.29
CA THR A 34 -17.54 19.11 8.67
C THR A 34 -17.76 18.20 7.46
N GLY A 35 -18.09 18.78 6.31
CA GLY A 35 -18.24 18.03 5.06
C GLY A 35 -16.94 17.35 4.62
N VAL A 36 -15.81 18.06 4.68
CA VAL A 36 -14.49 17.50 4.34
C VAL A 36 -14.08 16.43 5.34
N GLY A 37 -14.27 16.66 6.64
CA GLY A 37 -13.96 15.66 7.67
C GLY A 37 -14.77 14.38 7.52
N ALA A 38 -16.08 14.50 7.29
CA ALA A 38 -16.97 13.36 7.05
C ALA A 38 -16.61 12.61 5.76
N TRP A 39 -16.24 13.33 4.70
CA TRP A 39 -15.77 12.75 3.44
C TRP A 39 -14.48 11.95 3.63
N VAL A 40 -13.48 12.52 4.30
CA VAL A 40 -12.20 11.85 4.59
C VAL A 40 -12.42 10.62 5.47
N ALA A 41 -13.27 10.71 6.50
CA ALA A 41 -13.62 9.57 7.35
C ALA A 41 -14.36 8.46 6.59
N TYR A 42 -15.22 8.82 5.62
CA TYR A 42 -15.89 7.87 4.73
C TYR A 42 -14.90 7.14 3.82
N GLN A 43 -13.94 7.88 3.25
CA GLN A 43 -12.88 7.29 2.39
C GLN A 43 -12.05 6.25 3.14
N MET A 44 -11.69 6.50 4.40
CA MET A 44 -10.91 5.55 5.20
C MET A 44 -11.65 4.22 5.46
N GLN A 45 -12.98 4.25 5.58
CA GLN A 45 -13.79 3.05 5.82
C GLN A 45 -13.93 2.19 4.55
N VAL A 46 -14.10 2.82 3.38
CA VAL A 46 -14.19 2.13 2.09
C VAL A 46 -12.90 1.37 1.76
N GLU A 47 -11.74 1.96 2.02
CA GLU A 47 -10.45 1.32 1.75
C GLU A 47 -10.21 0.11 2.67
N LYS A 48 -10.62 0.21 3.95
CA LYS A 48 -10.54 -0.90 4.92
C LYS A 48 -11.46 -2.07 4.53
N MET A 49 -12.67 -1.80 4.03
CA MET A 49 -13.59 -2.84 3.56
C MET A 49 -13.09 -3.57 2.30
N LYS A 50 -12.51 -2.84 1.34
CA LYS A 50 -11.88 -3.45 0.15
C LYS A 50 -10.72 -4.36 0.56
N SER A 51 -9.93 -3.95 1.56
CA SER A 51 -8.83 -4.75 2.08
C SER A 51 -9.29 -6.04 2.78
N SER A 52 -10.41 -6.01 3.50
CA SER A 52 -11.00 -7.21 4.12
C SER A 52 -11.63 -8.15 3.09
N LEU A 53 -12.29 -7.62 2.06
CA LEU A 53 -12.86 -8.44 0.97
C LEU A 53 -11.75 -9.14 0.16
N SER A 54 -10.63 -8.45 -0.08
CA SER A 54 -9.46 -9.06 -0.72
C SER A 54 -8.77 -10.11 0.16
N SER A 55 -8.98 -10.10 1.48
CA SER A 55 -8.41 -11.11 2.40
C SER A 55 -9.24 -12.39 2.50
N VAL A 56 -10.53 -12.34 2.15
CA VAL A 56 -11.45 -13.49 2.14
C VAL A 56 -11.43 -14.20 0.78
N ALA A 57 -11.03 -13.52 -0.29
CA ALA A 57 -10.80 -14.12 -1.62
C ALA A 57 -9.43 -14.83 -1.72
N SER A 58 -9.02 -15.59 -0.70
CA SER A 58 -8.08 -16.69 -0.91
C SER A 58 -8.89 -17.92 -1.32
N PRO A 59 -8.93 -18.29 -2.61
CA PRO A 59 -9.36 -19.62 -2.97
C PRO A 59 -8.29 -20.57 -2.41
N ASP A 60 -8.65 -21.25 -1.33
CA ASP A 60 -8.10 -22.58 -1.11
C ASP A 60 -8.56 -23.43 -2.32
N VAL A 61 -7.68 -24.31 -2.81
CA VAL A 61 -7.88 -25.29 -3.91
C VAL A 61 -7.49 -24.85 -5.35
N ILE A 62 -6.26 -25.27 -5.70
CA ILE A 62 -5.68 -25.62 -7.03
C ILE A 62 -5.46 -24.46 -8.02
N ALA A 63 -4.28 -23.85 -7.96
CA ALA A 63 -3.66 -23.18 -9.10
C ALA A 63 -2.20 -23.65 -9.26
N THR A 64 -2.01 -24.73 -10.03
CA THR A 64 -0.83 -24.87 -10.90
C THR A 64 -1.28 -24.45 -12.29
N PRO A 65 -0.65 -23.46 -12.92
CA PRO A 65 0.77 -23.50 -13.26
C PRO A 65 1.59 -22.45 -12.50
N ASN A 66 2.81 -22.86 -12.22
CA ASN A 66 3.88 -22.15 -11.56
C ASN A 66 4.21 -20.81 -12.26
N ASN A 67 3.46 -19.75 -11.96
CA ASN A 67 3.82 -18.37 -12.34
C ASN A 67 4.85 -17.75 -11.36
N MET A 68 5.54 -18.57 -10.54
CA MET A 68 6.71 -18.09 -9.82
C MET A 68 7.90 -18.11 -10.78
N GLU A 69 8.61 -16.99 -10.82
CA GLU A 69 9.81 -16.90 -11.63
C GLU A 69 10.86 -17.91 -11.11
N PRO A 70 11.57 -18.65 -11.99
CA PRO A 70 12.53 -19.64 -11.55
C PRO A 70 13.61 -19.02 -10.66
N LEU A 71 13.82 -19.67 -9.52
CA LEU A 71 14.91 -19.34 -8.60
C LEU A 71 16.22 -19.88 -9.17
N SER A 72 17.27 -19.09 -9.08
CA SER A 72 18.63 -19.55 -9.37
C SER A 72 19.09 -20.60 -8.36
N PRO A 73 20.13 -21.41 -8.65
CA PRO A 73 20.67 -22.38 -7.70
C PRO A 73 21.05 -21.75 -6.36
N ARG A 74 21.68 -20.56 -6.40
CA ARG A 74 22.04 -19.83 -5.19
C ARG A 74 20.82 -19.36 -4.40
N GLU A 75 19.77 -18.89 -5.08
CA GLU A 75 18.53 -18.49 -4.40
C GLU A 75 17.83 -19.69 -3.74
N HIS A 76 17.91 -20.90 -4.31
CA HIS A 76 17.41 -22.12 -3.67
C HIS A 76 18.18 -22.48 -2.38
N GLU A 77 19.50 -22.34 -2.39
CA GLU A 77 20.31 -22.56 -1.18
C GLU A 77 19.93 -21.60 -0.06
N ILE A 78 19.84 -20.30 -0.38
CA ILE A 78 19.45 -19.27 0.57
C ILE A 78 18.02 -19.51 1.07
N LEU A 79 17.08 -19.88 0.19
CA LEU A 79 15.70 -20.21 0.55
C LEU A 79 15.62 -21.43 1.49
N ARG A 80 16.44 -22.47 1.27
CA ARG A 80 16.53 -23.62 2.18
C ARG A 80 17.09 -23.24 3.54
N ALA A 81 18.14 -22.42 3.57
CA ALA A 81 18.67 -21.86 4.82
C ALA A 81 17.63 -20.97 5.51
N MET A 82 16.79 -20.28 4.74
CA MET A 82 15.69 -19.51 5.31
C MET A 82 14.64 -20.40 5.98
N ALA A 83 14.30 -21.52 5.33
CA ALA A 83 13.33 -22.50 5.81
C ALA A 83 13.81 -23.27 7.04
N SER A 84 15.13 -23.46 7.19
CA SER A 84 15.74 -24.03 8.40
C SER A 84 15.85 -23.06 9.58
N GLY A 85 15.38 -21.81 9.42
CA GLY A 85 15.30 -20.82 10.49
C GLY A 85 16.53 -19.93 10.65
N LYS A 86 17.56 -20.06 9.79
CA LYS A 86 18.79 -19.28 9.90
C LYS A 86 18.59 -17.79 9.66
N SER A 87 19.13 -16.94 10.52
CA SER A 87 19.17 -15.49 10.34
C SER A 87 19.98 -15.10 9.10
N ASN A 88 19.79 -13.89 8.58
CA ASN A 88 20.56 -13.42 7.43
C ASN A 88 22.08 -13.33 7.74
N GLN A 89 22.44 -13.19 9.01
CA GLN A 89 23.84 -13.19 9.45
C GLN A 89 24.43 -14.59 9.40
N GLU A 90 23.75 -15.59 9.98
CA GLU A 90 24.20 -16.98 9.90
C GLU A 90 24.29 -17.47 8.45
N ILE A 91 23.33 -17.07 7.60
CA ILE A 91 23.39 -17.35 6.16
C ILE A 91 24.61 -16.68 5.53
N ALA A 92 24.97 -15.46 5.92
CA ALA A 92 26.14 -14.77 5.38
C ALA A 92 27.43 -15.52 5.75
N ASP A 93 27.52 -15.95 7.00
CA ASP A 93 28.68 -16.65 7.57
C ASP A 93 28.84 -18.05 6.94
N ASP A 94 27.77 -18.84 6.86
CA ASP A 94 27.77 -20.19 6.26
C ASP A 94 28.16 -20.19 4.78
N HIS A 95 27.77 -19.13 4.07
CA HIS A 95 27.94 -19.00 2.64
C HIS A 95 29.15 -18.14 2.26
N PHE A 96 29.92 -17.66 3.24
CA PHE A 96 31.09 -16.78 3.11
C PHE A 96 30.85 -15.56 2.20
N ILE A 97 29.70 -14.89 2.38
CA ILE A 97 29.32 -13.69 1.61
C ILE A 97 28.91 -12.56 2.55
N ALA A 98 28.93 -11.32 2.05
CA ALA A 98 28.49 -10.18 2.84
C ALA A 98 26.98 -10.25 3.19
N LEU A 99 26.61 -9.75 4.37
CA LEU A 99 25.23 -9.64 4.83
C LEU A 99 24.34 -8.85 3.85
N SER A 100 24.89 -7.81 3.21
CA SER A 100 24.20 -7.02 2.17
C SER A 100 23.82 -7.87 0.95
N THR A 101 24.71 -8.78 0.56
CA THR A 101 24.47 -9.74 -0.54
C THR A 101 23.35 -10.70 -0.18
N VAL A 102 23.35 -11.24 1.05
CA VAL A 102 22.25 -12.09 1.54
C VAL A 102 20.92 -11.34 1.53
N LYS A 103 20.88 -10.10 2.05
CA LYS A 103 19.66 -9.28 2.01
C LYS A 103 19.14 -9.07 0.60
N THR A 104 20.05 -8.89 -0.37
CA THR A 104 19.70 -8.75 -1.78
C THR A 104 19.11 -10.05 -2.32
N HIS A 105 19.73 -11.21 -2.04
CA HIS A 105 19.16 -12.52 -2.40
C HIS A 105 17.78 -12.72 -1.78
N VAL A 106 17.61 -12.44 -0.49
CA VAL A 106 16.32 -12.55 0.20
C VAL A 106 15.28 -11.66 -0.47
N SER A 107 15.61 -10.41 -0.81
CA SER A 107 14.68 -9.50 -1.50
C SER A 107 14.25 -10.05 -2.87
N ARG A 108 15.17 -10.63 -3.63
CA ARG A 108 14.84 -11.26 -4.93
C ARG A 108 13.97 -12.49 -4.74
N ILE A 109 14.27 -13.34 -3.76
CA ILE A 109 13.48 -14.51 -3.41
C ILE A 109 12.05 -14.12 -3.03
N LEU A 110 11.88 -13.07 -2.20
CA LEU A 110 10.56 -12.54 -1.84
C LEU A 110 9.78 -12.10 -3.08
N ALA A 111 10.41 -11.37 -4.00
CA ALA A 111 9.79 -10.96 -5.25
C ALA A 111 9.39 -12.16 -6.13
N LYS A 112 10.30 -13.11 -6.34
CA LYS A 112 10.08 -14.31 -7.19
C LYS A 112 9.03 -15.26 -6.63
N THR A 113 8.91 -15.34 -5.30
CA THR A 113 7.90 -16.15 -4.60
C THR A 113 6.59 -15.39 -4.34
N ASN A 114 6.46 -14.16 -4.87
CA ASN A 114 5.33 -13.26 -4.68
C ASN A 114 4.94 -13.08 -3.19
N ALA A 115 5.95 -12.85 -2.36
CA ALA A 115 5.81 -12.75 -0.92
C ALA A 115 6.29 -11.39 -0.40
N ARG A 116 5.59 -10.85 0.60
CA ARG A 116 6.02 -9.60 1.29
C ARG A 116 6.87 -9.88 2.52
N ARG A 117 6.79 -11.11 3.06
CA ARG A 117 7.44 -11.52 4.30
C ARG A 117 8.16 -12.84 4.11
N ARG A 118 9.23 -13.03 4.88
CA ARG A 118 10.03 -14.26 4.91
C ARG A 118 9.18 -15.53 5.10
N THR A 119 8.32 -15.55 6.12
CA THR A 119 7.46 -16.71 6.40
C THR A 119 6.45 -16.99 5.28
N GLN A 120 5.98 -15.93 4.62
CA GLN A 120 5.09 -16.06 3.46
C GLN A 120 5.85 -16.67 2.26
N SER A 121 7.10 -16.25 2.03
CA SER A 121 7.94 -16.82 0.98
C SER A 121 8.20 -18.31 1.18
N ILE A 122 8.54 -18.73 2.40
CA ILE A 122 8.74 -20.14 2.75
C ILE A 122 7.46 -20.95 2.50
N ARG A 123 6.30 -20.43 2.92
CA ARG A 123 5.00 -21.08 2.67
C ARG A 123 4.69 -21.20 1.16
N ASN A 124 4.87 -20.12 0.41
CA ASN A 124 4.61 -20.10 -1.03
C ASN A 124 5.55 -21.08 -1.75
N ALA A 125 6.84 -21.09 -1.41
CA ALA A 125 7.82 -22.02 -1.95
C ALA A 125 7.48 -23.48 -1.65
N LYS A 126 7.04 -23.79 -0.42
CA LYS A 126 6.59 -25.13 -0.04
C LYS A 126 5.35 -25.57 -0.84
N ALA A 127 4.39 -24.67 -1.04
CA ALA A 127 3.21 -24.94 -1.85
C ALA A 127 3.57 -25.17 -3.34
N ALA A 128 4.64 -24.54 -3.83
CA ALA A 128 5.14 -24.70 -5.19
C ALA A 128 6.11 -25.88 -5.37
N GLY A 129 6.43 -26.64 -4.32
CA GLY A 129 7.37 -27.77 -4.38
C GLY A 129 8.83 -27.37 -4.57
N LEU A 130 9.20 -26.13 -4.19
CA LEU A 130 10.57 -25.60 -4.29
C LEU A 130 11.43 -25.86 -3.04
N LEU A 131 10.83 -26.46 -2.00
CA LEU A 131 11.41 -26.78 -0.70
C LEU A 131 11.13 -28.23 -0.30
#